data_AF-A0A522V1V2-F1
#
_entry.id   AF-A0A522V1V2-F1
#
_cell.length_a   1.000
_cell.length_b   1.000
_cell.length_c   1.000
_cell.angle_alpha   90.00
_cell.angle_beta   90.00
_cell.angle_gamma   90.00
#
_symmetry.space_group_name_H-M   'P 1'
#
loop_
_entity.id
_entity.type
_entity.pdbx_description
1 polymer ?
#
loop_
_entity_poly.entity_id
_entity_poly.type
_entity_poly.pdbx_seq_one_letter_code
_entity_poly.pdbx_strand_id
1 'polypeptide(L)' 'LGPLPDPVAKLMTMQASVQQLTVEAAVHASKELALEALLIDPVINKTDAAQKILDELWEVNKPYIRKCV' A
#
# COMPACT_ATOMS: atom_id res chain seq x y z
N LEU A 1 26.70 2.71 3.10
CA LEU A 1 26.10 1.68 3.99
C LEU A 1 26.40 0.32 3.36
N GLY A 2 26.88 -0.66 4.13
CA GLY A 2 27.12 -2.02 3.63
C GLY A 2 25.82 -2.81 3.39
N PRO A 3 25.88 -4.06 2.88
CA PRO A 3 24.69 -4.86 2.65
C PRO A 3 23.97 -5.19 3.97
N LEU A 4 22.63 -5.19 3.92
CA LEU A 4 21.82 -5.71 5.02
C LEU A 4 22.02 -7.23 5.16
N PRO A 5 21.87 -7.80 6.37
CA PRO A 5 21.73 -9.23 6.53
C PRO A 5 20.61 -9.78 5.63
N ASP A 6 20.85 -10.90 4.96
CA ASP A 6 19.94 -11.46 3.94
C ASP A 6 18.47 -11.59 4.40
N PRO A 7 18.16 -12.07 5.63
CA PRO A 7 16.78 -12.13 6.10
C PRO A 7 16.12 -10.76 6.23
N VAL A 8 16.88 -9.75 6.67
CA VAL A 8 16.41 -8.38 6.81
C VAL A 8 16.17 -7.77 5.44
N ALA A 9 17.08 -7.98 4.50
CA ALA A 9 16.93 -7.52 3.12
C ALA A 9 15.64 -8.06 2.49
N LYS A 10 15.34 -9.35 2.66
CA LYS A 10 14.12 -9.98 2.14
C LYS A 10 12.84 -9.39 2.75
N LEU A 11 12.83 -9.15 4.06
CA LEU A 11 11.70 -8.48 4.72
C LEU A 11 11.50 -7.05 4.20
N MET A 12 12.59 -6.30 4.03
CA MET A 12 12.55 -4.95 3.48
C MET A 12 12.08 -4.93 2.02
N THR A 13 12.47 -5.90 1.20
CA THR A 13 11.99 -6.01 -0.17
C THR A 13 10.47 -6.17 -0.23
N MET A 14 9.89 -7.04 0.61
CA MET A 14 8.43 -7.19 0.68
C MET A 14 7.74 -5.87 1.04
N GLN A 15 8.25 -5.18 2.06
CA GLN A 15 7.68 -3.89 2.51
C GLN A 15 7.85 -2.78 1.46
N ALA A 16 8.99 -2.75 0.75
CA ALA A 16 9.21 -1.80 -0.32
C ALA A 16 8.20 -2.00 -1.46
N SER A 17 7.85 -3.24 -1.80
CA SER A 17 6.84 -3.53 -2.82
C SER A 17 5.45 -3.01 -2.44
N VAL A 18 5.04 -3.15 -1.17
CA VAL A 18 3.78 -2.57 -0.64
C VAL A 18 3.77 -1.04 -0.82
N GLN A 19 4.86 -0.39 -0.45
CA GLN A 19 4.99 1.06 -0.52
C GLN A 19 5.02 1.57 -1.96
N GLN A 20 5.70 0.86 -2.86
CA GLN A 20 5.70 1.19 -4.29
C GLN A 20 4.29 1.18 -4.87
N LEU A 21 3.51 0.11 -4.61
CA LEU A 21 2.14 0.01 -5.09
C LEU A 21 1.22 1.08 -4.47
N THR A 22 1.45 1.43 -3.20
CA THR A 22 0.74 2.53 -2.52
C THR A 22 1.03 3.89 -3.19
N VAL A 23 2.27 4.13 -3.61
CA VAL A 23 2.65 5.35 -4.34
C VAL A 23 1.98 5.38 -5.71
N GLU A 24 1.98 4.26 -6.45
CA GLU A 24 1.27 4.15 -7.74
C GLU A 24 -0.23 4.46 -7.57
N ALA A 25 -0.85 3.91 -6.52
CA ALA A 25 -2.25 4.20 -6.18
C ALA A 25 -2.49 5.70 -5.95
N ALA A 26 -1.59 6.37 -5.22
CA ALA A 26 -1.68 7.80 -4.95
C ALA A 26 -1.48 8.65 -6.21
N VAL A 27 -0.44 8.35 -7.02
CA VAL A 27 -0.14 9.06 -8.27
C VAL A 27 -1.32 8.99 -9.23
N HIS A 28 -1.94 7.82 -9.35
CA HIS A 28 -3.05 7.57 -10.27
C HIS A 28 -4.44 7.84 -9.67
N ALA A 29 -4.52 8.20 -8.38
CA ALA A 29 -5.76 8.25 -7.62
C ALA A 29 -6.65 6.99 -7.86
N SER A 30 -6.03 5.81 -7.84
CA SER A 30 -6.71 4.54 -8.08
C SER A 30 -7.03 3.85 -6.76
N LYS A 31 -8.32 3.63 -6.54
CA LYS A 31 -8.82 2.89 -5.37
C LYS A 31 -8.49 1.39 -5.50
N GLU A 32 -8.42 0.89 -6.71
CA GLU A 32 -8.06 -0.49 -7.04
C GLU A 32 -6.61 -0.79 -6.66
N LEU A 33 -5.66 0.03 -7.09
CA LEU A 33 -4.25 -0.11 -6.70
C LEU A 33 -4.05 0.03 -5.19
N ALA A 34 -4.83 0.89 -4.53
CA ALA A 34 -4.80 1.03 -3.07
C ALA A 34 -5.30 -0.24 -2.36
N LEU A 35 -6.30 -0.93 -2.92
CA LEU A 35 -6.76 -2.22 -2.40
C LEU A 35 -5.69 -3.29 -2.58
N GLU A 36 -5.08 -3.37 -3.75
CA GLU A 36 -4.01 -4.34 -4.02
C GLU A 36 -2.84 -4.13 -3.05
N ALA A 37 -2.44 -2.88 -2.78
CA ALA A 37 -1.42 -2.55 -1.79
C ALA A 37 -1.74 -3.09 -0.39
N LEU A 38 -2.98 -2.96 0.06
CA LEU A 38 -3.43 -3.53 1.33
C LEU A 38 -3.40 -5.07 1.29
N LEU A 39 -3.80 -5.70 0.19
CA LEU A 39 -3.88 -7.16 0.09
C LEU A 39 -2.50 -7.84 0.10
N ILE A 40 -1.45 -7.16 -0.37
CA ILE A 40 -0.08 -7.68 -0.35
C ILE A 40 0.68 -7.34 0.94
N ASP A 41 0.11 -6.50 1.80
CA ASP A 41 0.73 -6.14 3.08
C ASP A 41 0.63 -7.32 4.07
N PRO A 42 1.76 -7.84 4.60
CA PRO A 42 1.75 -8.97 5.52
C PRO A 42 1.00 -8.73 6.84
N VAL A 43 0.67 -7.49 7.20
CA VAL A 43 -0.14 -7.22 8.41
C VAL A 43 -1.65 -7.35 8.16
N ILE A 44 -2.08 -7.41 6.90
CA ILE A 44 -3.47 -7.59 6.52
C ILE A 44 -3.77 -9.08 6.47
N ASN A 45 -4.63 -9.52 7.38
CA ASN A 45 -4.96 -10.94 7.57
C ASN A 45 -6.29 -11.37 6.95
N LYS A 46 -7.09 -10.41 6.46
CA LYS A 46 -8.41 -10.67 5.86
C LYS A 46 -8.72 -9.67 4.75
N THR A 47 -9.17 -10.18 3.62
CA THR A 47 -9.59 -9.38 2.46
C THR A 47 -10.77 -8.46 2.77
N ASP A 48 -11.74 -8.91 3.57
CA ASP A 48 -12.90 -8.09 3.93
C ASP A 48 -12.50 -6.90 4.84
N ALA A 49 -11.52 -7.11 5.72
CA ALA A 49 -10.95 -6.05 6.55
C ALA A 49 -10.19 -5.04 5.69
N ALA A 50 -9.40 -5.50 4.71
CA ALA A 50 -8.69 -4.63 3.77
C ALA A 50 -9.65 -3.68 3.02
N GLN A 51 -10.75 -4.24 2.51
CA GLN A 51 -11.78 -3.45 1.81
C GLN A 51 -12.41 -2.39 2.72
N LYS A 52 -12.79 -2.77 3.95
CA LYS A 52 -13.41 -1.84 4.91
C LYS A 52 -12.44 -0.71 5.30
N ILE A 53 -11.18 -1.03 5.56
CA ILE A 53 -10.13 -0.05 5.86
C ILE A 53 -9.98 0.92 4.68
N LEU A 54 -9.88 0.39 3.46
CA LEU A 54 -9.76 1.21 2.27
C LEU A 54 -10.96 2.16 2.12
N ASP A 55 -12.18 1.65 2.26
CA ASP A 55 -13.39 2.44 2.09
C ASP A 55 -13.45 3.60 3.10
N GLU A 56 -13.12 3.34 4.36
CA GLU A 56 -13.09 4.35 5.42
C GLU A 56 -11.99 5.39 5.16
N LEU A 57 -10.76 4.94 4.91
CA LEU A 57 -9.64 5.84 4.64
C LEU A 57 -9.87 6.66 3.37
N TRP A 58 -10.47 6.06 2.34
CA TRP A 58 -10.76 6.75 1.09
C TRP A 58 -11.77 7.87 1.29
N GLU A 59 -12.87 7.62 2.00
CA GLU A 59 -13.87 8.67 2.24
C GLU A 59 -13.33 9.79 3.13
N VAL A 60 -12.59 9.47 4.19
CA VAL A 60 -11.96 10.47 5.06
C VAL A 60 -10.95 11.32 4.29
N ASN A 61 -10.15 10.70 3.42
CA ASN A 61 -9.08 11.38 2.69
C ASN A 61 -9.50 11.89 1.32
N LYS A 62 -10.77 11.74 0.92
CA LYS A 62 -11.29 12.16 -0.39
C LYS A 62 -10.91 13.60 -0.78
N PRO A 63 -10.90 14.60 0.13
CA PRO A 63 -10.45 15.95 -0.21
C PRO A 63 -8.96 16.07 -0.59
N TYR A 64 -8.14 15.09 -0.21
CA TYR A 64 -6.69 15.05 -0.42
C TYR A 64 -6.26 14.13 -1.57
N ILE A 65 -7.15 13.28 -2.07
CA ILE A 65 -6.86 12.34 -3.17
C ILE A 65 -7.04 13.06 -4.50
N ARG A 66 -5.92 13.27 -5.20
CA ARG A 66 -5.88 13.88 -6.53
C ARG A 66 -4.83 13.19 -7.37
N LYS A 67 -5.10 13.05 -8.67
CA LYS A 67 -4.09 12.55 -9.60
C LYS A 67 -2.91 13.52 -9.68
N CYS A 68 -1.71 12.98 -9.74
CA CYS A 68 -0.48 13.74 -9.94
C CYS A 68 -0.15 13.89 -11.43
N VAL A 69 -1.12 14.39 -12.22
CA VAL A 69 -0.99 14.72 -13.65
C VAL A 69 -1.44 16.14 -13.92
#